data_AF-A0A085WP86-F1
#
_entry.id   AF-A0A085WP86-F1
#
_cell.length_a   1.000
_cell.length_b   1.000
_cell.length_c   1.000
_cell.angle_alpha   90.00
_cell.angle_beta   90.00
_cell.angle_gamma   90.00
#
_symmetry.space_group_name_H-M   'P 1'
#
loop_
_entity.id
_entity.type
_entity.pdbx_description
1 polymer ?
#
loop_
_entity_poly.entity_id
_entity_poly.type
_entity_poly.pdbx_seq_one_letter_code
_entity_poly.pdbx_strand_id
1 'polypeptide(L)'
;MSTINLNDVVHKIEAADSDLASSKFEDVRLSGSTFSEVSLAQSTFNNVLFDGSTITKASMVGVSFSDCQYEGMTIEGVPVKVLFETYQAAQKGSGKP
;
A
#
# COMPACT_ATOMS: atom_id res chain seq x y z
N MET A 1 -5.13 6.98 -26.47
CA MET A 1 -5.82 7.59 -25.32
C MET A 1 -5.39 9.03 -25.20
N SER A 2 -6.31 9.93 -24.86
CA SER A 2 -5.99 11.29 -24.44
C SER A 2 -5.71 11.31 -22.94
N THR A 3 -4.63 11.97 -22.53
CA THR A 3 -4.31 12.18 -21.11
C THR A 3 -5.04 13.40 -20.56
N ILE A 4 -5.64 13.27 -19.39
CA ILE A 4 -6.10 14.41 -18.59
C ILE A 4 -4.91 14.85 -17.71
N ASN A 5 -4.42 16.07 -17.91
CA ASN A 5 -3.30 16.61 -17.13
C ASN A 5 -3.82 17.52 -16.01
N LEU A 6 -3.43 17.23 -14.77
CA LEU A 6 -3.82 17.98 -13.57
C LEU A 6 -2.56 18.44 -12.83
N ASN A 7 -1.96 19.54 -13.28
CA ASN A 7 -0.70 20.06 -12.73
C ASN A 7 -0.98 21.30 -11.87
N ASP A 8 -0.42 21.33 -10.66
CA ASP A 8 -0.52 22.47 -9.71
C ASP A 8 -1.95 22.89 -9.37
N VAL A 9 -2.88 21.93 -9.30
CA VAL A 9 -4.29 22.16 -8.99
C VAL A 9 -4.74 21.40 -7.73
N VAL A 10 -5.80 21.91 -7.08
CA VAL A 10 -6.47 21.26 -5.95
C VAL A 10 -7.90 20.93 -6.36
N HIS A 11 -8.13 19.70 -6.79
CA HIS A 11 -9.46 19.22 -7.20
C HIS A 11 -9.79 17.87 -6.59
N LYS A 12 -11.08 17.64 -6.35
CA LYS A 12 -11.60 16.29 -6.14
C LYS A 12 -11.72 15.61 -7.51
N ILE A 13 -11.25 14.37 -7.61
CA ILE A 13 -11.42 13.52 -8.80
C ILE A 13 -12.37 12.39 -8.43
N GLU A 14 -13.38 12.17 -9.27
CA GLU A 14 -14.25 11.00 -9.22
C GLU A 14 -14.08 10.22 -10.52
N ALA A 15 -13.77 8.94 -10.40
CA ALA A 15 -13.65 8.01 -11.52
C ALA A 15 -14.43 6.74 -11.18
N ALA A 16 -15.40 6.39 -12.02
CA ALA A 16 -16.25 5.23 -11.89
C ALA A 16 -16.35 4.53 -13.25
N ASP A 17 -16.40 3.20 -13.26
CA ASP A 17 -16.49 2.37 -14.47
C ASP A 17 -15.49 2.77 -15.58
N SER A 18 -14.28 3.16 -15.17
CA SER A 18 -13.26 3.74 -16.04
C SER A 18 -11.97 2.91 -16.00
N ASP A 19 -11.32 2.76 -17.15
CA ASP A 19 -9.97 2.19 -17.23
C ASP A 19 -8.93 3.31 -17.09
N LEU A 20 -8.20 3.30 -15.97
CA LEU A 20 -7.10 4.22 -15.67
C LEU A 20 -5.73 3.54 -15.78
N ALA A 21 -5.64 2.38 -16.44
CA ALA A 21 -4.37 1.68 -16.62
C ALA A 21 -3.30 2.60 -17.21
N SER A 22 -2.06 2.44 -16.75
CA SER A 22 -0.91 3.26 -17.14
C SER A 22 -0.98 4.75 -16.75
N SER A 23 -1.93 5.17 -15.91
CA SER A 23 -1.94 6.51 -15.33
C SER A 23 -0.79 6.70 -14.35
N LYS A 24 -0.26 7.94 -14.25
CA LYS A 24 0.81 8.31 -13.32
C LYS A 24 0.28 9.25 -12.24
N PHE A 25 0.63 8.96 -10.99
CA PHE A 25 0.36 9.80 -9.83
C PHE A 25 1.71 10.15 -9.18
N GLU A 26 2.26 11.32 -9.51
CA GLU A 26 3.58 11.80 -9.05
C GLU A 26 3.39 13.09 -8.27
N ASP A 27 3.98 13.17 -7.07
CA ASP A 27 3.87 14.32 -6.17
C ASP A 27 2.42 14.78 -5.88
N VAL A 28 1.48 13.83 -5.85
CA VAL A 28 0.06 14.09 -5.54
C VAL A 28 -0.27 13.77 -4.08
N ARG A 29 -1.20 14.53 -3.49
CA ARG A 29 -1.80 14.21 -2.19
C ARG A 29 -3.12 13.47 -2.40
N LEU A 30 -3.16 12.19 -2.00
CA LEU A 30 -4.36 11.33 -2.04
C LEU A 30 -4.90 11.02 -0.62
N SER A 31 -4.51 11.81 0.38
CA SER A 31 -4.98 11.65 1.76
C SER A 31 -6.50 11.75 1.83
N GLY A 32 -7.14 10.73 2.42
CA GLY A 32 -8.60 10.66 2.51
C GLY A 32 -9.31 10.18 1.23
N SER A 33 -8.58 9.88 0.15
CA SER A 33 -9.15 9.24 -1.04
C SER A 33 -9.56 7.80 -0.73
N THR A 34 -10.62 7.35 -1.41
CA THR A 34 -11.12 5.97 -1.29
C THR A 34 -10.89 5.24 -2.61
N PHE A 35 -10.42 3.99 -2.51
CA PHE A 35 -10.17 3.10 -3.63
C PHE A 35 -11.07 1.86 -3.48
N SER A 36 -12.32 1.96 -3.97
CA SER A 36 -13.31 0.88 -3.89
C SER A 36 -13.42 0.15 -5.21
N GLU A 37 -13.38 -1.19 -5.15
CA GLU A 37 -13.53 -2.05 -6.34
C GLU A 37 -12.50 -1.78 -7.44
N VAL A 38 -11.31 -1.30 -7.06
CA VAL A 38 -10.21 -1.03 -7.99
C VAL A 38 -9.29 -2.24 -8.14
N SER A 39 -8.73 -2.41 -9.34
CA SER A 39 -7.58 -3.28 -9.55
C SER A 39 -6.30 -2.45 -9.50
N LEU A 40 -5.41 -2.77 -8.56
CA LEU A 40 -4.06 -2.22 -8.47
C LEU A 40 -3.02 -3.29 -8.88
N ALA A 41 -3.45 -4.31 -9.63
CA ALA A 41 -2.58 -5.36 -10.10
C ALA A 41 -1.41 -4.76 -10.92
N GLN A 42 -0.19 -5.24 -10.65
CA GLN A 42 1.04 -4.79 -11.32
C GLN A 42 1.34 -3.29 -11.13
N SER A 43 0.70 -2.62 -10.17
CA SER A 43 1.05 -1.25 -9.78
C SER A 43 2.27 -1.24 -8.86
N THR A 44 3.10 -0.21 -8.98
CA THR A 44 4.27 -0.02 -8.11
C THR A 44 4.04 1.17 -7.21
N PHE A 45 4.25 0.98 -5.91
CA PHE A 45 4.18 2.02 -4.89
C PHE A 45 5.60 2.36 -4.44
N ASN A 46 6.17 3.44 -4.96
CA ASN A 46 7.51 3.92 -4.58
C ASN A 46 7.37 5.19 -3.74
N ASN A 47 8.02 5.25 -2.58
CA ASN A 47 8.00 6.41 -1.68
C ASN A 47 6.58 6.89 -1.31
N VAL A 48 5.68 5.94 -1.06
CA VAL A 48 4.28 6.22 -0.70
C VAL A 48 4.14 6.23 0.82
N LEU A 49 3.43 7.23 1.34
CA LEU A 49 3.04 7.29 2.75
C LEU A 49 1.66 6.64 2.92
N PHE A 50 1.61 5.57 3.72
CA PHE A 50 0.39 4.86 4.08
C PHE A 50 -0.11 5.19 5.51
N ASP A 51 0.41 6.24 6.14
CA ASP A 51 0.08 6.60 7.52
C ASP A 51 -1.43 6.73 7.75
N GLY A 52 -1.95 6.00 8.73
CA GLY A 52 -3.38 5.98 9.05
C GLY A 52 -4.28 5.34 7.98
N SER A 53 -3.71 4.77 6.90
CA SER A 53 -4.48 4.08 5.87
C SER A 53 -4.99 2.73 6.37
N THR A 54 -6.16 2.34 5.88
CA THR A 54 -6.76 1.03 6.15
C THR A 54 -6.92 0.28 4.84
N ILE A 55 -6.35 -0.92 4.77
CA ILE A 55 -6.47 -1.82 3.62
C ILE A 55 -7.31 -3.01 4.05
N THR A 56 -8.55 -3.10 3.58
CA THR A 56 -9.50 -4.16 3.96
C THR A 56 -10.03 -4.86 2.72
N LYS A 57 -10.28 -6.18 2.84
CA LYS A 57 -10.81 -7.01 1.74
C LYS A 57 -9.96 -6.94 0.45
N ALA A 58 -8.67 -6.65 0.58
CA ALA A 58 -7.73 -6.61 -0.52
C ALA A 58 -7.07 -7.99 -0.70
N SER A 59 -6.83 -8.38 -1.95
CA SER A 59 -5.91 -9.48 -2.24
C SER A 59 -4.48 -8.98 -2.07
N MET A 60 -3.74 -9.56 -1.12
CA MET A 60 -2.31 -9.26 -0.89
C MET A 60 -1.39 -10.33 -1.50
N VAL A 61 -1.91 -11.18 -2.40
CA VAL A 61 -1.16 -12.27 -3.03
C VAL A 61 -0.01 -11.69 -3.87
N GLY A 62 1.21 -12.13 -3.57
CA GLY A 62 2.41 -11.69 -4.30
C GLY A 62 2.91 -10.28 -3.93
N VAL A 63 2.30 -9.62 -2.94
CA VAL A 63 2.79 -8.33 -2.43
C VAL A 63 4.04 -8.55 -1.58
N SER A 64 5.07 -7.74 -1.84
CA SER A 64 6.30 -7.69 -1.03
C SER A 64 6.43 -6.30 -0.42
N PHE A 65 6.80 -6.26 0.86
CA PHE A 65 7.18 -5.03 1.56
C PHE A 65 8.68 -5.09 1.83
N SER A 66 9.42 -4.11 1.33
CA SER A 66 10.88 -3.99 1.50
C SER A 66 11.23 -2.55 1.89
N ASP A 67 12.17 -2.39 2.81
CA ASP A 67 12.65 -1.08 3.29
C ASP A 67 11.52 -0.13 3.75
N CYS A 68 10.44 -0.70 4.32
CA CYS A 68 9.30 0.04 4.82
C CYS A 68 9.43 0.31 6.33
N GLN A 69 8.89 1.44 6.77
CA GLN A 69 8.53 1.68 8.17
C GLN A 69 7.18 1.00 8.44
N TYR A 70 7.07 0.26 9.54
CA TYR A 70 5.89 -0.55 9.88
C TYR A 70 5.46 -0.38 11.34
N GLU A 71 5.91 0.69 11.99
CA GLU A 71 5.48 1.11 13.31
C GLU A 71 3.95 1.32 13.32
N GLY A 72 3.27 0.64 14.26
CA GLY A 72 1.81 0.70 14.35
C GLY A 72 1.05 -0.11 13.29
N MET A 73 1.73 -0.68 12.28
CA MET A 73 1.09 -1.53 11.28
C MET A 73 0.58 -2.83 11.92
N THR A 74 -0.63 -3.23 11.55
CA THR A 74 -1.22 -4.52 11.93
C THR A 74 -1.65 -5.33 10.72
N ILE A 75 -1.50 -6.65 10.78
CA ILE A 75 -2.11 -7.60 9.84
C ILE A 75 -3.11 -8.44 10.62
N GLU A 76 -4.39 -8.39 10.25
CA GLU A 76 -5.49 -9.06 10.98
C GLU A 76 -5.47 -8.71 12.49
N GLY A 77 -5.17 -7.45 12.81
CA GLY A 77 -5.05 -6.94 14.18
C GLY A 77 -3.76 -7.32 14.91
N VAL A 78 -2.88 -8.13 14.33
CA VAL A 78 -1.60 -8.50 14.93
C VAL A 78 -0.53 -7.46 14.56
N PRO A 79 0.17 -6.84 15.53
CA PRO A 79 1.24 -5.89 15.24
C PRO A 79 2.37 -6.54 14.44
N VAL A 80 2.74 -5.94 13.31
CA VAL A 80 3.81 -6.45 12.43
C VAL A 80 5.16 -6.52 13.14
N LYS A 81 5.44 -5.54 14.01
CA LYS A 81 6.63 -5.56 14.87
C LYS A 81 6.73 -6.85 15.70
N VAL A 82 5.61 -7.28 16.31
CA VAL A 82 5.55 -8.51 17.12
C VAL A 82 5.77 -9.75 16.26
N LEU A 83 5.22 -9.78 15.04
CA LEU A 83 5.45 -10.89 14.10
C LEU A 83 6.94 -11.06 13.79
N PHE A 84 7.65 -9.97 13.49
CA PHE A 84 9.09 -10.01 13.21
C PHE A 84 9.92 -10.39 14.42
N GLU A 85 9.64 -9.82 15.59
CA GLU A 85 10.32 -10.17 16.85
C GLU A 85 10.15 -11.67 17.17
N THR A 86 8.94 -12.20 16.98
CA THR A 86 8.62 -13.62 17.20
C THR A 86 9.38 -14.52 16.22
N TYR A 87 9.39 -14.17 14.93
CA TYR A 87 10.12 -14.92 13.90
C TYR A 87 11.63 -14.95 14.17
N GLN A 88 12.22 -13.83 14.62
CA GLN A 88 13.64 -13.76 14.96
C GLN A 88 13.97 -14.58 16.22
N ALA A 89 13.10 -14.55 17.24
CA ALA A 89 13.29 -15.35 18.45
C ALA A 89 13.22 -16.86 18.16
N ALA A 90 12.29 -17.29 17.31
CA ALA A 90 12.16 -18.69 16.89
C ALA A 90 13.43 -19.22 16.19
N GLN A 91 14.06 -18.40 15.35
CA GLN A 91 15.32 -18.77 14.69
C GLN A 91 16.52 -18.87 15.64
N LYS A 92 16.54 -18.06 16.71
CA LYS A 92 17.61 -18.12 17.73
C LYS A 92 17.45 -19.35 18.64
N GLY A 93 16.22 -19.80 18.89
CA GLY A 93 15.92 -21.01 19.66
C GLY A 93 16.12 -22.30 18.87
N SER A 94 16.08 -22.26 17.54
CA SER A 94 16.32 -23.40 16.66
C SER A 94 17.81 -23.66 16.40
N GLY A 95 18.66 -23.53 17.42
CA GLY A 95 20.08 -23.87 17.34
C GLY A 95 20.25 -25.20 16.62
N LYS A 96 20.65 -25.13 15.34
CA LYS A 96 21.16 -26.27 14.62
C LYS A 96 22.51 -26.60 15.29
N PRO A 97 22.86 -27.87 15.52
CA PRO A 97 24.25 -28.19 15.82
C PRO A 97 25.18 -27.64 14.73
#